data_AF-A0A9K3NAL6-F1
#
_entry.id   AF-A0A9K3NAL6-F1
#
_cell.length_a   1.000
_cell.length_b   1.000
_cell.length_c   1.000
_cell.angle_alpha   90.00
_cell.angle_beta   90.00
_cell.angle_gamma   90.00
#
_symmetry.space_group_name_H-M   'P 1'
#
loop_
_entity.id
_entity.type
_entity.pdbx_description
1 polymer ?
#
loop_
_entity_poly.entity_id
_entity_poly.type
_entity_poly.pdbx_seq_one_letter_code
_entity_poly.pdbx_strand_id
1 'polypeptide(L)'
;MISNHPYSNLLGAPEIIISGVTGVELLSGLHWYLKNLCGAHISWDKTGGSQLSSVPKAGSLPRMKDDGLLIQRPVPWNYYQNAVTSSYTFAWWDWERWEKEIDWMALQGINMPLAFTGQEAIWQKVFAKFNISSSDLNDFFGGPAFLAWSRMANLHG
;
A
#
# COMPACT_ATOMS: atom_id res chain seq x y z
N MET A 1 -18.77 -1.86 5.37
CA MET A 1 -20.13 -1.84 4.78
C MET A 1 -20.15 -0.83 3.65
N ILE A 2 -20.72 -1.18 2.50
CA ILE A 2 -20.91 -0.32 1.32
C ILE A 2 -22.40 -0.22 1.08
N SER A 3 -22.97 0.97 1.02
CA SER A 3 -24.43 1.16 0.87
C SER A 3 -24.74 2.45 0.11
N ASN A 4 -25.97 2.56 -0.40
CA ASN A 4 -26.43 3.81 -1.01
C ASN A 4 -26.67 4.85 0.09
N HIS A 5 -26.30 6.10 -0.17
CA HIS A 5 -26.60 7.19 0.74
C HIS A 5 -28.13 7.45 0.76
N PRO A 6 -28.74 7.71 1.94
CA PRO A 6 -30.19 7.89 2.07
C PRO A 6 -30.78 8.99 1.20
N TYR A 7 -29.97 10.01 0.91
CA TYR A 7 -30.36 11.17 0.09
C TYR A 7 -29.79 11.15 -1.33
N SER A 8 -29.35 10.00 -1.83
CA SER A 8 -28.69 9.84 -3.15
C SER A 8 -29.57 10.24 -4.35
N ASN A 9 -30.85 10.54 -4.15
CA ASN A 9 -31.75 11.06 -5.18
C ASN A 9 -31.65 12.59 -5.39
N LEU A 10 -30.94 13.31 -4.51
CA LEU A 10 -30.77 14.76 -4.61
C LEU A 10 -29.52 15.10 -5.41
N LEU A 11 -29.64 16.06 -6.33
CA LEU A 11 -28.52 16.55 -7.13
C LEU A 11 -27.45 17.17 -6.21
N GLY A 12 -26.21 16.67 -6.29
CA GLY A 12 -25.10 17.13 -5.45
C GLY A 12 -25.03 16.53 -4.05
N ALA A 13 -25.96 15.63 -3.69
CA ALA A 13 -25.85 14.87 -2.45
C ALA A 13 -24.83 13.71 -2.60
N PRO A 14 -24.22 13.25 -1.49
CA PRO A 14 -23.43 12.02 -1.50
C PRO A 14 -24.27 10.85 -2.03
N GLU A 15 -23.65 9.99 -2.84
CA GLU A 15 -24.34 8.87 -3.50
C GLU A 15 -24.11 7.54 -2.78
N ILE A 16 -22.87 7.29 -2.33
CA ILE A 16 -22.43 6.02 -1.76
C ILE A 16 -21.80 6.27 -0.39
N ILE A 17 -22.15 5.45 0.59
CA ILE A 17 -21.54 5.41 1.91
C ILE A 17 -20.64 4.18 2.00
N ILE A 18 -19.38 4.42 2.37
CA ILE A 18 -18.41 3.38 2.69
C ILE A 18 -18.01 3.54 4.14
N SER A 19 -18.23 2.50 4.93
CA SER A 19 -17.92 2.47 6.36
C SER A 19 -16.98 1.30 6.68
N GLY A 20 -16.01 1.54 7.55
CA GLY A 20 -15.01 0.59 7.99
C GLY A 20 -14.47 0.97 9.35
N VAL A 21 -13.72 0.07 9.98
CA VAL A 21 -13.11 0.24 11.31
C VAL A 21 -11.75 0.92 11.20
N THR A 22 -11.07 0.78 10.06
CA THR A 22 -9.75 1.37 9.80
C THR A 22 -9.68 2.05 8.43
N GLY A 23 -8.67 2.91 8.22
CA GLY A 23 -8.43 3.54 6.91
C GLY A 23 -8.20 2.54 5.78
N VAL A 24 -7.51 1.42 6.06
CA VAL A 24 -7.30 0.33 5.09
C VAL A 24 -8.62 -0.32 4.70
N GLU A 25 -9.55 -0.52 5.64
CA GLU A 25 -10.86 -1.10 5.33
C GLU A 25 -11.75 -0.15 4.52
N LEU A 26 -11.67 1.15 4.79
CA LEU A 26 -12.36 2.17 3.99
C LEU A 26 -11.85 2.17 2.55
N LEU A 27 -10.53 2.17 2.36
CA LEU A 27 -9.90 2.17 1.03
C LEU A 27 -10.11 0.85 0.30
N SER A 28 -10.07 -0.28 0.99
CA SER A 28 -10.41 -1.58 0.40
C SER A 28 -11.88 -1.68 -0.02
N GLY A 29 -12.80 -1.10 0.76
CA GLY A 29 -14.21 -0.97 0.39
C GLY A 29 -14.41 -0.08 -0.84
N LEU A 30 -13.69 1.05 -0.91
CA LEU A 30 -13.67 1.92 -2.10
C LEU A 30 -13.15 1.18 -3.33
N HIS A 31 -12.03 0.47 -3.19
CA HIS A 31 -11.47 -0.32 -4.27
C HIS A 31 -12.44 -1.40 -4.75
N TRP A 32 -13.11 -2.11 -3.83
CA TRP A 32 -14.13 -3.09 -4.20
C TRP A 32 -15.25 -2.46 -5.01
N TYR A 33 -15.77 -1.31 -4.58
CA TYR A 33 -16.83 -0.60 -5.27
C TYR A 33 -16.41 -0.17 -6.68
N LEU A 34 -15.24 0.47 -6.81
CA LEU A 34 -14.68 0.89 -8.09
C LEU A 34 -14.48 -0.28 -9.05
N LYS A 35 -13.95 -1.41 -8.55
CA LYS A 35 -13.70 -2.59 -9.36
C LYS A 35 -14.97 -3.29 -9.82
N ASN A 36 -15.92 -3.53 -8.91
CA ASN A 36 -17.06 -4.40 -9.19
C ASN A 36 -18.26 -3.65 -9.76
N LEU A 37 -18.46 -2.38 -9.40
CA LEU A 37 -19.59 -1.59 -9.86
C LEU A 37 -19.20 -0.56 -10.92
N CYS A 38 -18.05 0.09 -10.79
CA CYS A 38 -17.59 1.05 -11.80
C CYS A 38 -16.73 0.43 -12.91
N GLY A 39 -16.37 -0.85 -12.83
CA GLY A 39 -15.51 -1.52 -13.82
C GLY A 39 -14.12 -0.90 -13.94
N ALA A 40 -13.60 -0.33 -12.85
CA ALA A 40 -12.27 0.27 -12.80
C ALA A 40 -11.19 -0.78 -12.44
N HIS A 41 -9.94 -0.48 -12.76
CA HIS A 41 -8.80 -1.32 -12.42
C HIS A 41 -7.63 -0.47 -11.96
N ILE A 42 -6.98 -0.84 -10.85
CA ILE A 42 -5.83 -0.11 -10.30
C ILE A 42 -4.68 -1.10 -10.09
N SER A 43 -3.58 -0.90 -10.80
CA SER A 43 -2.39 -1.74 -10.72
C SER A 43 -1.11 -0.92 -10.88
N TRP A 44 0.04 -1.58 -10.76
CA TRP A 44 1.33 -0.94 -11.00
C TRP A 44 1.46 -0.46 -12.45
N ASP A 45 2.14 0.66 -12.66
CA ASP A 45 2.39 1.22 -14.00
C ASP A 45 3.05 0.19 -14.93
N LYS A 46 3.98 -0.62 -14.40
CA LYS A 46 4.65 -1.70 -15.15
C LYS A 46 3.73 -2.86 -15.55
N THR A 47 2.58 -3.02 -14.90
CA THR A 47 1.62 -4.11 -15.16
C THR A 47 0.33 -3.64 -15.85
N GLY A 48 0.35 -2.43 -16.43
CA GLY A 48 -0.81 -1.85 -17.14
C GLY A 48 -1.44 -0.65 -16.45
N GLY A 49 -0.94 -0.25 -15.28
CA GLY A 49 -1.34 0.98 -14.58
C GLY A 49 -2.78 0.97 -14.09
N SER A 50 -3.37 2.16 -14.04
CA SER A 50 -4.74 2.37 -13.57
C SER A 50 -5.67 2.76 -14.71
N GLN A 51 -6.78 2.04 -14.83
CA GLN A 51 -7.90 2.35 -15.72
C GLN A 51 -9.10 2.81 -14.90
N LEU A 52 -9.40 4.11 -15.00
CA LEU A 52 -10.50 4.77 -14.29
C LEU A 52 -11.55 5.39 -15.24
N SER A 53 -11.39 5.24 -16.55
CA SER A 53 -12.28 5.87 -17.56
C SER A 53 -13.73 5.37 -17.50
N SER A 54 -13.93 4.18 -16.93
CA SER A 54 -15.25 3.58 -16.70
C SER A 54 -15.97 4.13 -15.47
N VAL A 55 -15.29 4.90 -14.61
CA VAL A 55 -15.89 5.49 -13.41
C VAL A 55 -16.84 6.61 -13.81
N PRO A 56 -18.16 6.50 -13.53
CA PRO A 56 -19.10 7.54 -13.88
C PRO A 56 -18.83 8.84 -13.13
N LYS A 57 -19.31 9.95 -13.68
CA LYS A 57 -19.29 11.25 -12.98
C LYS A 57 -20.18 11.20 -11.74
N ALA A 58 -19.90 12.06 -10.78
CA ALA A 58 -20.77 12.30 -9.64
C ALA A 58 -22.21 12.60 -10.12
N GLY A 59 -23.18 11.97 -9.47
CA GLY A 59 -24.61 11.95 -9.83
C GLY A 59 -25.01 10.79 -10.74
N SER A 60 -24.07 9.93 -11.15
CA SER A 60 -24.33 8.76 -12.00
C SER A 60 -23.59 7.51 -11.50
N LEU A 61 -23.18 7.50 -10.24
CA LEU A 61 -22.47 6.36 -9.66
C LEU A 61 -23.42 5.14 -9.54
N PRO A 62 -22.98 3.92 -9.89
CA PRO A 62 -23.85 2.76 -9.87
C PRO A 62 -24.31 2.39 -8.46
N ARG A 63 -25.62 2.30 -8.26
CA ARG A 63 -26.19 2.00 -6.95
C ARG A 63 -26.01 0.53 -6.55
N MET A 64 -25.89 0.30 -5.26
CA MET A 64 -26.03 -1.03 -4.67
C MET A 64 -27.46 -1.54 -4.89
N LYS A 65 -27.61 -2.81 -5.28
CA LYS A 65 -28.92 -3.42 -5.56
C LYS A 65 -29.73 -3.75 -4.30
N ASP A 66 -29.04 -4.07 -3.20
CA ASP A 66 -29.62 -4.45 -1.91
C ASP A 66 -29.34 -3.37 -0.84
N ASP A 67 -29.76 -3.60 0.42
CA ASP A 67 -29.60 -2.69 1.57
C ASP A 67 -28.13 -2.36 1.94
N GLY A 68 -27.18 -2.94 1.21
CA GLY A 68 -25.75 -2.73 1.35
C GLY A 68 -24.99 -4.05 1.34
N LEU A 69 -23.67 -3.96 1.22
CA LEU A 69 -22.76 -5.08 1.26
C LEU A 69 -21.82 -4.96 2.46
N LEU A 70 -21.82 -5.99 3.29
CA LEU A 70 -20.83 -6.16 4.35
C LEU A 70 -19.71 -7.07 3.83
N ILE A 71 -18.49 -6.53 3.79
CA ILE A 71 -17.28 -7.28 3.48
C ILE A 71 -16.50 -7.41 4.78
N GLN A 72 -16.17 -8.64 5.15
CA GLN A 72 -15.33 -8.95 6.29
C GLN A 72 -14.07 -9.66 5.82
N ARG A 73 -12.93 -9.24 6.35
CA ARG A 73 -11.66 -9.91 6.08
C ARG A 73 -11.64 -11.28 6.77
N PRO A 74 -11.21 -12.36 6.10
CA PRO A 74 -11.22 -13.69 6.69
C PRO A 74 -10.11 -13.92 7.73
N VAL A 75 -9.08 -13.05 7.74
CA VAL A 75 -7.91 -13.14 8.62
C VAL A 75 -7.65 -11.78 9.29
N PRO A 76 -6.94 -11.70 10.42
CA PRO A 76 -6.61 -10.41 11.04
C PRO A 76 -5.52 -9.62 10.31
N TRP A 77 -4.63 -10.31 9.57
CA TRP A 77 -3.45 -9.70 8.95
C TRP A 77 -3.33 -10.10 7.49
N ASN A 78 -3.29 -9.09 6.62
CA ASN A 78 -2.97 -9.21 5.21
C ASN A 78 -1.55 -8.68 5.03
N TYR A 79 -0.61 -9.61 4.94
CA TYR A 79 0.81 -9.34 4.84
C TYR A 79 1.23 -9.03 3.40
N TYR A 80 2.25 -8.16 3.24
CA TYR A 80 2.82 -7.84 1.93
C TYR A 80 4.34 -7.66 2.01
N GLN A 81 4.99 -7.95 0.87
CA GLN A 81 6.43 -7.85 0.59
C GLN A 81 7.27 -9.04 1.06
N ASN A 82 8.48 -9.15 0.52
CA ASN A 82 9.56 -10.00 1.04
C ASN A 82 10.73 -9.09 1.41
N ALA A 83 11.61 -9.52 2.33
CA ALA A 83 12.86 -8.81 2.61
C ALA A 83 13.66 -8.53 1.33
N VAL A 84 13.70 -9.47 0.38
CA VAL A 84 14.43 -9.27 -0.89
C VAL A 84 13.79 -8.23 -1.82
N THR A 85 12.50 -7.94 -1.67
CA THR A 85 11.80 -6.93 -2.48
C THR A 85 12.40 -5.55 -2.27
N SER A 86 12.95 -5.26 -1.08
CA SER A 86 13.62 -3.99 -0.80
C SER A 86 14.81 -3.74 -1.72
N SER A 87 15.50 -4.80 -2.14
CA SER A 87 16.67 -4.71 -3.02
C SER A 87 16.33 -4.88 -4.49
N TYR A 88 15.45 -5.83 -4.83
CA TYR A 88 15.10 -6.10 -6.22
C TYR A 88 14.14 -5.08 -6.84
N THR A 89 13.33 -4.40 -6.03
CA THR A 89 12.26 -3.54 -6.54
C THR A 89 12.35 -2.14 -5.98
N PHE A 90 12.59 -1.98 -4.67
CA PHE A 90 12.43 -0.69 -3.98
C PHE A 90 13.72 0.13 -3.85
N ALA A 91 14.89 -0.44 -4.19
CA ALA A 91 16.20 0.13 -3.88
C ALA A 91 16.39 1.58 -4.36
N TRP A 92 15.69 1.96 -5.43
CA TRP A 92 15.81 3.26 -6.07
C TRP A 92 14.49 4.04 -6.09
N TRP A 93 13.52 3.66 -5.26
CA TRP A 93 12.26 4.38 -5.16
C TRP A 93 12.44 5.68 -4.38
N ASP A 94 11.88 6.75 -4.92
CA ASP A 94 11.66 8.01 -4.22
C ASP A 94 10.33 7.97 -3.46
N TRP A 95 10.01 9.09 -2.81
CA TRP A 95 8.76 9.22 -2.07
C TRP A 95 7.53 9.12 -2.98
N GLU A 96 7.54 9.75 -4.16
CA GLU A 96 6.41 9.74 -5.08
C GLU A 96 6.02 8.31 -5.49
N ARG A 97 7.01 7.44 -5.73
CA ARG A 97 6.73 6.03 -6.00
C ARG A 97 6.25 5.27 -4.76
N TRP A 98 6.80 5.56 -3.58
CA TRP A 98 6.39 4.94 -2.32
C TRP A 98 4.95 5.30 -1.93
N GLU A 99 4.55 6.57 -2.11
CA GLU A 99 3.19 7.05 -1.85
C GLU A 99 2.18 6.25 -2.69
N LYS A 100 2.43 6.09 -3.99
CA LYS A 100 1.61 5.24 -4.86
C LYS A 100 1.53 3.78 -4.40
N GLU A 101 2.63 3.23 -3.87
CA GLU A 101 2.62 1.86 -3.33
C GLU A 101 1.76 1.77 -2.07
N ILE A 102 1.82 2.76 -1.19
CA ILE A 102 1.06 2.81 0.05
C ILE A 102 -0.44 2.91 -0.24
N ASP A 103 -0.83 3.77 -1.18
CA ASP A 103 -2.22 3.85 -1.65
C ASP A 103 -2.68 2.51 -2.23
N TRP A 104 -1.87 1.91 -3.10
CA TRP A 104 -2.18 0.60 -3.68
C TRP A 104 -2.32 -0.48 -2.59
N MET A 105 -1.41 -0.53 -1.62
CA MET A 105 -1.47 -1.47 -0.49
C MET A 105 -2.79 -1.32 0.28
N ALA A 106 -3.20 -0.08 0.57
CA ALA A 106 -4.44 0.19 1.29
C ALA A 106 -5.69 -0.20 0.47
N LEU A 107 -5.71 0.08 -0.84
CA LEU A 107 -6.76 -0.37 -1.75
C LEU A 107 -6.85 -1.91 -1.83
N GLN A 108 -5.72 -2.63 -1.76
CA GLN A 108 -5.70 -4.10 -1.68
C GLN A 108 -6.03 -4.65 -0.29
N GLY A 109 -6.24 -3.79 0.72
CA GLY A 109 -6.56 -4.22 2.08
C GLY A 109 -5.35 -4.77 2.86
N ILE A 110 -4.13 -4.41 2.48
CA ILE A 110 -2.89 -4.77 3.18
C ILE A 110 -2.78 -3.94 4.46
N ASN A 111 -2.59 -4.60 5.61
CA ASN A 111 -2.42 -3.95 6.91
C ASN A 111 -1.17 -4.38 7.66
N MET A 112 -0.33 -5.24 7.06
CA MET A 112 0.95 -5.65 7.63
C MET A 112 2.03 -5.65 6.53
N PRO A 113 2.43 -4.48 6.00
CA PRO A 113 3.56 -4.37 5.10
C PRO A 113 4.89 -4.39 5.86
N LEU A 114 5.94 -4.92 5.24
CA LEU A 114 7.30 -4.73 5.74
C LEU A 114 7.78 -3.28 5.56
N ALA A 115 8.59 -2.78 6.50
CA ALA A 115 9.16 -1.43 6.46
C ALA A 115 10.69 -1.49 6.70
N PHE A 116 11.44 -1.78 5.63
CA PHE A 116 12.90 -2.00 5.68
C PHE A 116 13.75 -0.74 5.50
N THR A 117 13.14 0.36 5.06
CA THR A 117 13.86 1.59 4.72
C THR A 117 14.54 2.21 5.95
N GLY A 118 15.83 2.53 5.83
CA GLY A 118 16.58 3.28 6.84
C GLY A 118 17.17 2.47 8.00
N GLN A 119 17.12 1.14 7.95
CA GLN A 119 17.71 0.28 9.00
C GLN A 119 19.22 0.50 9.18
N GLU A 120 19.95 0.78 8.10
CA GLU A 120 21.40 1.02 8.15
C GLU A 120 21.73 2.25 9.01
N ALA A 121 20.93 3.31 8.91
CA ALA A 121 21.11 4.52 9.71
C ALA A 121 20.91 4.26 11.22
N ILE A 122 20.03 3.31 11.58
CA ILE A 122 19.87 2.88 12.97
C ILE A 122 21.08 2.04 13.42
N TRP A 123 21.54 1.11 12.58
CA TRP A 123 22.73 0.31 12.88
C TRP A 123 23.99 1.15 13.04
N GLN A 124 24.19 2.16 12.20
CA GLN A 124 25.29 3.13 12.37
C GLN A 124 25.27 3.80 13.75
N LYS A 125 24.08 4.21 14.24
CA LYS A 125 23.93 4.78 15.59
C LYS A 125 24.21 3.77 16.70
N VAL A 126 23.89 2.50 16.49
CA VAL A 126 24.18 1.43 17.46
C VAL A 126 25.69 1.18 17.50
N PHE A 127 26.33 0.96 16.36
CA PHE A 127 27.77 0.69 16.26
C PHE A 127 28.64 1.83 16.78
N ALA A 128 28.20 3.09 16.62
CA ALA A 128 28.88 4.23 17.21
C ALA A 128 28.99 4.13 18.75
N LYS A 129 28.03 3.49 19.44
CA LYS A 129 28.09 3.26 20.90
C LYS A 129 29.15 2.22 21.30
N PHE A 130 29.63 1.43 20.33
CA PHE A 130 30.70 0.45 20.50
C PHE A 130 32.04 0.94 19.93
N ASN A 131 32.18 2.25 19.70
CA ASN A 131 33.39 2.88 19.15
C ASN A 131 33.82 2.35 17.77
N ILE A 132 32.89 1.80 16.99
CA ILE A 132 33.15 1.42 15.59
C ILE A 132 32.99 2.67 14.74
N SER A 133 33.99 2.97 13.91
CA SER A 133 34.00 4.19 13.09
C SER A 133 33.07 4.05 11.88
N SER A 134 32.58 5.19 11.37
CA SER A 134 31.78 5.19 10.13
C SER A 134 32.56 4.64 8.93
N SER A 135 33.89 4.82 8.90
CA SER A 135 34.74 4.23 7.86
C SER A 135 34.77 2.71 7.92
N ASP A 136 34.84 2.12 9.11
CA ASP A 136 34.81 0.65 9.26
C ASP A 136 33.46 0.07 8.82
N LEU A 137 32.38 0.82 8.95
CA LEU A 137 31.04 0.40 8.53
C LEU A 137 30.79 0.53 7.03
N ASN A 138 31.57 1.33 6.31
CA ASN A 138 31.40 1.49 4.87
C ASN A 138 31.70 0.19 4.10
N ASP A 139 32.62 -0.63 4.62
CA ASP A 139 32.99 -1.95 4.05
C ASP A 139 32.21 -3.11 4.70
N PHE A 140 31.25 -2.79 5.58
CA PHE A 140 30.37 -3.76 6.23
C PHE A 140 28.99 -3.82 5.58
N PHE A 141 28.38 -2.66 5.32
CA PHE A 141 27.03 -2.60 4.73
C PHE A 141 27.08 -2.77 3.22
N GLY A 142 26.41 -3.82 2.74
CA GLY A 142 26.25 -4.00 1.30
C GLY A 142 25.63 -2.78 0.62
N GLY A 143 26.01 -2.52 -0.63
CA GLY A 143 25.44 -1.42 -1.41
C GLY A 143 23.90 -1.50 -1.55
N PRO A 144 23.22 -0.42 -1.97
CA PRO A 144 21.75 -0.32 -1.91
C PRO A 144 20.99 -1.47 -2.57
N ALA A 145 21.49 -1.97 -3.70
CA ALA A 145 20.90 -3.10 -4.42
C ALA A 145 21.11 -4.47 -3.74
N PHE A 146 21.89 -4.55 -2.66
CA PHE A 146 22.25 -5.79 -1.96
C PHE A 146 21.89 -5.79 -0.46
N LEU A 147 21.32 -4.69 0.04
CA LEU A 147 20.96 -4.52 1.46
C LEU A 147 20.07 -5.64 2.00
N ALA A 148 19.18 -6.23 1.20
CA ALA A 148 18.36 -7.35 1.65
C ALA A 148 19.20 -8.54 2.11
N TRP A 149 20.21 -8.96 1.33
CA TRP A 149 21.10 -10.05 1.73
C TRP A 149 22.03 -9.67 2.86
N SER A 150 22.48 -8.42 2.89
CA SER A 150 23.32 -7.92 3.97
C SER A 150 22.59 -7.95 5.32
N ARG A 151 21.35 -7.49 5.36
CA ARG A 151 20.49 -7.54 6.56
C ARG A 151 20.16 -8.96 7.01
N MET A 152 20.09 -9.90 6.07
CA MET A 152 19.89 -11.33 6.36
C MET A 152 21.19 -12.07 6.69
N ALA A 153 22.32 -11.35 6.86
CA ALA A 153 23.64 -11.90 7.16
C ALA A 153 24.18 -12.89 6.13
N ASN A 154 23.68 -12.83 4.88
CA ASN A 154 24.16 -13.66 3.78
C ASN A 154 25.37 -13.03 3.07
N LEU A 155 25.57 -11.72 3.23
CA LEU A 155 26.63 -10.96 2.57
C LEU A 155 27.05 -9.76 3.43
N HIS A 156 28.28 -9.31 3.27
CA HIS A 156 28.78 -8.01 3.74
C HIS A 156 29.59 -7.39 2.58
N GLY A 157 29.77 -6.09 2.57
CA GLY A 157 30.47 -5.41 1.49
C GLY A 157 30.79 -3.97 1.81
#